data_AF-A0A945U3Z6-F1
#
_entry.id   AF-A0A945U3Z6-F1
#
_cell.length_a   1.000
_cell.length_b   1.000
_cell.length_c   1.000
_cell.angle_alpha   90.00
_cell.angle_beta   90.00
_cell.angle_gamma   90.00
#
_symmetry.space_group_name_H-M   'P 1'
#
loop_
_entity.id
_entity.type
_entity.pdbx_description
1 polymer ?
#
loop_
_entity_poly.entity_id
_entity_poly.type
_entity_poly.pdbx_seq_one_letter_code
_entity_poly.pdbx_strand_id
1 'polypeptide(L)'
;MGTVAYAVVHNEPPSIFLAEDLELLHRVLALEVVARTDPALLGHRAELIREALLEERWGDATVAWIQATGTGIDVYDGKSVYGDDDLPADMIGAQLQFTRLFAEGAVVEPTLPR
;
A
#
# COMPACT_ATOMS: atom_id res chain seq x y z
N MET A 1 18.72 3.88 -5.95
CA MET A 1 17.25 3.99 -5.86
C MET A 1 16.80 3.21 -4.64
N GLY A 2 16.10 3.85 -3.70
CA GLY A 2 15.52 3.15 -2.55
C GLY A 2 14.24 2.44 -2.97
N THR A 3 14.07 1.19 -2.57
CA THR A 3 12.76 0.55 -2.57
C THR A 3 12.04 0.95 -1.30
N VAL A 4 10.73 1.15 -1.39
CA VAL A 4 9.86 1.39 -0.24
C VAL A 4 8.78 0.32 -0.15
N ALA A 5 8.28 0.13 1.06
CA ALA A 5 7.01 -0.53 1.30
C ALA A 5 5.95 0.54 1.60
N TYR A 6 4.71 0.32 1.15
CA TYR A 6 3.60 1.19 1.50
C TYR A 6 2.34 0.40 1.82
N ALA A 7 1.52 0.98 2.68
CA ALA A 7 0.23 0.45 3.07
C ALA A 7 -0.88 1.48 2.82
N VAL A 8 -2.04 1.00 2.37
CA VAL A 8 -3.26 1.80 2.22
C VAL A 8 -4.30 1.25 3.18
N VAL A 9 -4.68 2.04 4.18
CA VAL A 9 -5.77 1.72 5.11
C VAL A 9 -7.07 2.27 4.55
N HIS A 10 -8.09 1.42 4.44
CA HIS A 10 -9.38 1.74 3.82
C HIS A 10 -10.33 2.52 4.75
N ASN A 11 -9.84 3.59 5.37
CA ASN A 11 -10.70 4.56 6.06
C ASN A 11 -11.19 5.67 5.11
N GLU A 12 -12.07 6.55 5.60
CA GLU A 12 -12.55 7.71 4.85
C GLU A 12 -12.10 9.01 5.55
N PRO A 13 -11.16 9.79 4.96
CA PRO A 13 -10.39 9.51 3.74
C PRO A 13 -9.32 8.41 3.95
N PRO A 14 -8.86 7.73 2.87
CA PRO A 14 -7.88 6.65 2.97
C PRO A 14 -6.54 7.16 3.49
N SER A 15 -5.93 6.41 4.39
CA SER A 15 -4.64 6.73 4.99
C SER A 15 -3.54 5.92 4.34
N ILE A 16 -2.45 6.59 3.97
CA ILE A 16 -1.31 5.99 3.28
C ILE A 16 -0.08 6.10 4.18
N PHE A 17 0.58 4.96 4.40
CA PHE A 17 1.82 4.88 5.17
C PHE A 17 2.94 4.38 4.27
N LEU A 18 4.13 4.97 4.41
CA LEU A 18 5.34 4.56 3.70
C LEU A 18 6.43 4.22 4.70
N ALA A 19 7.25 3.23 4.36
CA ALA A 19 8.42 2.84 5.11
C ALA A 19 9.53 2.35 4.17
N GLU A 20 10.76 2.33 4.68
CA GLU A 20 11.94 1.86 3.94
C GLU A 20 11.82 0.37 3.58
N ASP A 21 11.16 -0.42 4.42
CA ASP A 21 10.92 -1.84 4.20
C ASP A 21 9.62 -2.32 4.86
N LEU A 22 9.27 -3.58 4.61
CA LEU A 22 8.04 -4.21 5.10
C LEU A 22 8.02 -4.38 6.63
N GLU A 23 9.17 -4.62 7.26
CA GLU A 23 9.25 -4.81 8.71
C GLU A 23 8.97 -3.49 9.44
N LEU A 24 9.58 -2.40 8.97
CA LEU A 24 9.31 -1.06 9.46
C LEU A 24 7.87 -0.64 9.18
N LEU A 25 7.31 -0.99 8.02
CA LEU A 25 5.91 -0.70 7.70
C LEU A 25 4.95 -1.34 8.71
N HIS A 26 5.18 -2.61 9.10
CA HIS A 26 4.34 -3.25 10.12
C HIS A 26 4.42 -2.56 11.48
N ARG A 27 5.60 -2.08 11.88
CA ARG A 27 5.74 -1.27 13.12
C ARG A 27 4.99 0.06 13.01
N VAL A 28 5.07 0.72 11.86
CA VAL A 28 4.35 1.98 11.61
C VAL A 28 2.83 1.74 11.70
N LEU A 29 2.31 0.69 11.06
CA LEU A 29 0.89 0.34 11.15
C LEU A 29 0.46 0.01 12.59
N ALA A 30 1.27 -0.76 13.31
CA ALA A 30 0.99 -1.08 14.70
C ALA A 30 0.91 0.19 15.58
N LEU A 31 1.80 1.16 15.37
CA LEU A 31 1.85 2.40 16.15
C LEU A 31 0.78 3.41 15.73
N GLU A 32 0.69 3.71 14.43
CA GLU A 32 -0.12 4.83 13.92
C GLU A 32 -1.58 4.43 13.62
N VAL A 33 -1.87 3.14 13.49
CA VAL A 33 -3.23 2.65 13.21
C VAL A 33 -3.76 1.88 14.41
N VAL A 34 -3.10 0.79 14.76
CA VAL A 34 -3.63 -0.15 15.75
C VAL A 34 -3.63 0.46 17.15
N ALA A 35 -2.49 0.94 17.62
CA ALA A 35 -2.34 1.49 18.98
C ALA A 35 -3.10 2.80 19.22
N ARG A 36 -3.42 3.54 18.16
CA ARG A 36 -4.21 4.79 18.22
C ARG A 36 -5.72 4.58 18.18
N THR A 37 -6.19 3.35 17.93
CA THR A 37 -7.62 3.08 17.86
C THR A 37 -8.24 3.07 19.25
N ASP A 38 -9.41 3.72 19.39
CA ASP A 38 -10.17 3.73 20.64
C ASP A 38 -10.51 2.28 21.05
N PRO A 39 -10.12 1.83 22.26
CA PRO A 39 -10.45 0.49 22.76
C PRO A 39 -11.95 0.15 22.71
N ALA A 40 -12.83 1.14 22.81
CA ALA A 40 -14.27 0.93 22.70
C ALA A 40 -14.69 0.41 21.32
N LEU A 41 -13.98 0.80 20.25
CA LEU A 41 -14.22 0.32 18.89
C LEU A 41 -13.69 -1.10 18.67
N LEU A 42 -12.73 -1.53 19.49
CA LEU A 42 -12.11 -2.86 19.41
C LEU A 42 -12.90 -3.93 20.18
N GLY A 43 -13.79 -3.52 21.09
CA GLY A 43 -14.64 -4.40 21.87
C GLY A 43 -13.85 -5.48 22.60
N HIS A 44 -14.30 -6.74 22.50
CA HIS A 44 -13.66 -7.87 23.18
C HIS A 44 -12.23 -8.20 22.67
N ARG A 45 -11.79 -7.59 21.56
CA ARG A 45 -10.47 -7.83 20.96
C ARG A 45 -9.39 -6.88 21.49
N ALA A 46 -9.78 -5.83 22.22
CA ALA A 46 -8.86 -4.81 22.71
C ALA A 46 -7.68 -5.41 23.50
N GLU A 47 -7.95 -6.39 24.37
CA GLU A 47 -6.91 -6.99 25.21
C GLU A 47 -5.96 -7.88 24.41
N LEU A 48 -6.50 -8.70 23.50
CA LEU A 48 -5.69 -9.52 22.59
C LEU A 48 -4.77 -8.65 21.70
N ILE A 49 -5.28 -7.53 21.23
CA ILE A 49 -4.50 -6.57 20.45
C ILE A 49 -3.39 -5.95 21.31
N ARG A 50 -3.70 -5.55 22.56
CA ARG A 50 -2.72 -4.99 23.50
C ARG A 50 -1.59 -5.97 23.78
N GLU A 51 -1.90 -7.23 24.07
CA GLU A 51 -0.90 -8.28 24.31
C GLU A 51 -0.01 -8.47 23.08
N ALA A 52 -0.59 -8.57 21.89
CA ALA A 52 0.18 -8.71 20.66
C ALA A 52 1.11 -7.52 20.40
N LEU A 53 0.69 -6.29 20.71
CA LEU A 53 1.54 -5.10 20.61
C LEU A 53 2.69 -5.14 21.64
N LEU A 54 2.44 -5.55 22.87
CA LEU A 54 3.48 -5.64 23.92
C LEU A 54 4.51 -6.73 23.62
N GLU A 55 4.10 -7.81 22.96
CA GLU A 55 4.96 -8.91 22.53
C GLU A 55 5.63 -8.68 21.17
N GLU A 56 5.51 -7.47 20.61
CA GLU A 56 6.06 -7.10 19.31
C GLU A 56 5.54 -7.94 18.12
N ARG A 57 4.39 -8.57 18.28
CA ARG A 57 3.70 -9.34 17.24
C ARG A 57 2.84 -8.41 16.38
N TRP A 58 3.50 -7.48 15.68
CA TRP A 58 2.87 -6.41 14.89
C TRP A 58 1.84 -6.92 13.88
N GLY A 59 2.18 -8.01 13.18
CA GLY A 59 1.29 -8.63 12.20
C GLY A 59 0.01 -9.16 12.85
N ASP A 60 0.13 -9.87 13.98
CA ASP A 60 -1.01 -10.42 14.71
C ASP A 60 -1.91 -9.31 15.26
N ALA A 61 -1.31 -8.26 15.82
CA ALA A 61 -2.05 -7.08 16.28
C ALA A 61 -2.83 -6.42 15.13
N THR A 62 -2.21 -6.30 13.95
CA THR A 62 -2.84 -5.73 12.75
C THR A 62 -3.99 -6.61 12.24
N VAL A 63 -3.80 -7.93 12.18
CA VAL A 63 -4.87 -8.87 11.77
C VAL A 63 -6.04 -8.82 12.76
N ALA A 64 -5.76 -8.82 14.05
CA ALA A 64 -6.79 -8.73 15.07
C ALA A 64 -7.57 -7.41 15.01
N TRP A 65 -6.89 -6.31 14.68
CA TRP A 65 -7.48 -5.00 14.44
C TRP A 65 -8.40 -4.99 13.21
N ILE A 66 -7.94 -5.50 12.05
CA ILE A 66 -8.75 -5.60 10.81
C ILE A 66 -10.05 -6.36 11.09
N GLN A 67 -9.95 -7.46 11.82
CA GLN A 67 -11.11 -8.27 12.18
C GLN A 67 -12.03 -7.60 13.22
N ALA A 68 -11.52 -6.67 14.04
CA ALA A 68 -12.33 -5.91 15.00
C ALA A 68 -13.10 -4.77 14.31
N THR A 69 -12.45 -4.06 13.39
CA THR A 69 -12.98 -2.86 12.74
C THR A 69 -13.67 -3.13 11.42
N GLY A 70 -13.34 -4.24 10.75
CA GLY A 70 -13.75 -4.53 9.37
C GLY A 70 -12.99 -3.69 8.33
N THR A 71 -11.99 -2.90 8.73
CA THR A 71 -11.24 -2.02 7.83
C THR A 71 -10.07 -2.76 7.19
N GLY A 72 -10.08 -2.85 5.86
CA GLY A 72 -9.00 -3.46 5.09
C GLY A 72 -7.71 -2.64 5.08
N ILE A 73 -6.58 -3.34 4.93
CA ILE A 73 -5.26 -2.75 4.69
C ILE A 73 -4.61 -3.47 3.51
N ASP A 74 -4.32 -2.75 2.44
CA ASP A 74 -3.52 -3.26 1.34
C ASP A 74 -2.05 -2.94 1.59
N VAL A 75 -1.16 -3.93 1.42
CA VAL A 75 0.28 -3.78 1.65
C VAL A 75 1.05 -4.13 0.38
N TYR A 76 2.01 -3.29 0.02
CA TYR A 76 2.86 -3.44 -1.15
C TYR A 76 4.33 -3.24 -0.76
N ASP A 77 5.21 -4.09 -1.28
CA ASP A 77 6.65 -4.04 -1.04
C ASP A 77 7.46 -3.89 -2.34
N GLY A 78 8.74 -3.55 -2.19
CA GLY A 78 9.69 -3.52 -3.29
C GLY A 78 9.42 -2.45 -4.35
N LYS A 79 8.71 -1.37 -4.00
CA LYS A 79 8.30 -0.35 -4.97
C LYS A 79 9.36 0.73 -5.09
N SER A 80 9.76 1.05 -6.31
CA SER A 80 10.73 2.11 -6.56
C SER A 80 10.09 3.48 -6.39
N VAL A 81 10.80 4.38 -5.72
CA VAL A 81 10.49 5.81 -5.75
C VAL A 81 11.24 6.40 -6.95
N TYR A 82 10.49 6.97 -7.89
CA TYR A 82 11.05 7.68 -9.04
C TYR A 82 11.29 9.14 -8.66
N GLY A 83 12.54 9.59 -8.79
CA GLY A 83 12.91 11.00 -8.68
C GLY A 83 13.01 11.67 -10.04
N ASP A 84 13.29 12.98 -10.02
CA ASP A 84 13.51 13.78 -11.24
C ASP A 84 14.65 13.23 -12.11
N ASP A 85 15.67 12.64 -11.48
CA ASP A 85 16.80 12.02 -12.18
C ASP A 85 16.41 10.75 -12.96
N ASP A 86 15.34 10.05 -12.52
CA ASP A 86 14.87 8.82 -13.18
C ASP A 86 13.95 9.13 -14.37
N LEU A 87 13.24 10.26 -14.33
CA LEU A 87 12.32 10.73 -15.37
C LEU A 87 12.53 12.22 -15.70
N PRO A 88 13.63 12.58 -16.38
CA PRO A 88 13.90 13.96 -16.75
C PRO A 88 12.83 14.52 -17.69
N ALA A 89 12.33 15.72 -17.40
CA ALA A 89 11.22 16.33 -18.14
C ALA A 89 11.50 16.52 -19.64
N ASP A 90 12.76 16.77 -20.01
CA ASP A 90 13.23 16.92 -21.39
C ASP A 90 13.27 15.59 -22.17
N MET A 91 13.31 14.45 -21.48
CA MET A 91 13.35 13.12 -22.09
C MET A 91 11.98 12.43 -22.19
N ILE A 92 11.02 12.79 -21.35
CA ILE A 92 9.69 12.13 -21.30
C ILE A 92 9.01 12.13 -22.68
N GLY A 93 9.06 13.26 -23.41
CA GLY A 93 8.42 13.37 -24.73
C GLY A 93 8.96 12.38 -25.75
N ALA A 94 10.29 12.20 -25.79
CA ALA A 94 10.92 11.22 -26.68
C ALA A 94 10.60 9.78 -26.28
N GLN A 95 10.57 9.47 -24.98
CA GLN A 95 10.23 8.13 -24.48
C GLN A 95 8.78 7.75 -24.80
N LEU A 96 7.84 8.68 -24.66
CA LEU A 96 6.41 8.46 -24.93
C LEU A 96 6.15 7.99 -26.36
N GLN A 97 6.89 8.52 -27.35
CA GLN A 97 6.74 8.15 -28.77
C GLN A 97 7.02 6.66 -29.04
N PHE A 98 7.82 6.01 -28.19
CA PHE A 98 8.13 4.59 -28.30
C PHE A 98 7.24 3.69 -27.43
N THR A 99 6.26 4.26 -26.72
CA THR A 99 5.32 3.46 -25.92
C THR A 99 4.19 2.89 -26.77
N ARG A 100 3.59 1.78 -26.30
CA ARG A 100 2.53 1.07 -27.05
C ARG A 100 1.34 1.94 -27.40
N LEU A 101 1.04 2.96 -26.60
CA LEU A 101 -0.10 3.85 -26.83
C LEU A 101 0.09 4.71 -28.09
N PHE A 102 1.34 4.99 -28.49
CA PHE A 102 1.69 5.82 -29.64
C PHE A 102 2.23 5.02 -30.83
N ALA A 103 2.19 3.69 -30.75
CA ALA A 103 2.48 2.83 -31.89
C ALA A 103 1.29 2.86 -32.86
N GLU A 104 1.23 3.87 -33.74
CA GLU A 104 0.26 3.92 -34.84
C GLU A 104 0.45 2.70 -35.77
N GLY A 105 -0.56 1.83 -35.84
CA GLY A 105 -0.58 0.67 -36.75
C GLY A 105 -1.21 -0.63 -36.22
N ALA A 106 -1.62 -0.72 -34.96
CA ALA A 106 -2.34 -1.90 -34.46
C ALA A 106 -3.80 -1.88 -34.96
N VAL A 107 -4.00 -2.25 -36.23
CA VAL A 107 -5.32 -2.56 -36.78
C VAL A 107 -5.87 -3.73 -35.98
N VAL A 108 -6.77 -3.44 -35.03
CA VAL A 108 -7.64 -4.45 -34.46
C VAL A 108 -8.72 -4.70 -35.51
N GLU A 109 -8.49 -5.67 -36.40
CA GLU A 109 -9.58 -6.19 -37.21
C GLU A 109 -10.66 -6.72 -36.26
N PRO A 110 -11.93 -6.28 -36.39
CA PRO A 110 -13.00 -6.87 -35.61
C PRO A 110 -13.18 -8.32 -36.05
N THR A 111 -12.80 -9.27 -35.19
CA THR A 111 -13.11 -10.68 -35.39
C THR A 111 -14.63 -10.83 -35.34
N LEU A 112 -15.26 -10.89 -36.52
CA LEU A 112 -16.67 -11.26 -36.64
C LEU A 112 -16.81 -12.74 -36.21
N PRO A 113 -17.76 -13.07 -35.32
CA PRO A 113 -18.02 -14.45 -34.95
C PRO A 113 -18.57 -15.21 -36.16
N ARG A 114 -17.96 -16.38 -36.44
CA ARG A 114 -18.50 -17.38 -37.38
C ARG A 114 -19.56 -18.24 -36.71
#